data_AF-A0A9J9UAU2-F1
#
_entry.id   AF-A0A9J9UAU2-F1
#
_cell.length_a   1.000
_cell.length_b   1.000
_cell.length_c   1.000
_cell.angle_alpha   90.00
_cell.angle_beta   90.00
_cell.angle_gamma   90.00
#
_symmetry.space_group_name_H-M   'P 1'
#
loop_
_entity.id
_entity.type
_entity.pdbx_description
1 polymer ?
#
loop_
_entity_poly.entity_id
_entity_poly.type
_entity_poly.pdbx_seq_one_letter_code
_entity_poly.pdbx_strand_id
1 'polypeptide(L)'
;MTGWWADALAVAAHEFSDIGDPQQTTRVVLRMGVAALLGGLLGWEREQAGKAAGMRTHMLVAMGAALFVLVAQQAGIAPADNSRVLQGVIAGIGFLGAGTILKGDAESQVKGLTTAAGIWLTAAIGVAAGLGRESTAILGTLLAVVVLWVIPLVQRAAPTDPGQPAARRKRLRRKTRAGLTTDTPQDGL
;
A
#
# COMPACT_ATOMS: atom_id res chain seq x y z
N MET A 1 42.61 -8.37 -30.33
CA MET A 1 41.78 -7.54 -29.41
C MET A 1 40.39 -7.21 -29.98
N THR A 2 39.92 -7.88 -31.03
CA THR A 2 38.62 -7.62 -31.68
C THR A 2 37.50 -8.61 -31.29
N GLY A 3 37.80 -9.64 -30.49
CA GLY A 3 36.82 -10.65 -30.04
C GLY A 3 36.00 -10.24 -28.81
N TRP A 4 36.59 -9.48 -27.88
CA TRP A 4 35.94 -9.14 -26.60
C TRP A 4 34.62 -8.36 -26.77
N TRP A 5 34.54 -7.45 -27.75
CA TRP A 5 33.30 -6.73 -28.03
C TRP A 5 32.21 -7.64 -28.62
N ALA A 6 32.58 -8.62 -29.44
CA ALA A 6 31.64 -9.60 -29.97
C ALA A 6 31.15 -10.54 -28.87
N ASP A 7 32.06 -10.99 -27.99
CA ASP A 7 31.72 -11.80 -26.82
C ASP A 7 30.84 -11.03 -25.84
N ALA A 8 31.16 -9.77 -25.56
CA ALA A 8 30.37 -8.90 -24.69
C ALA A 8 28.98 -8.63 -25.27
N LEU A 9 28.85 -8.39 -26.58
CA LEU A 9 27.56 -8.22 -27.24
C LEU A 9 26.76 -9.52 -27.29
N ALA A 10 27.41 -10.67 -27.49
CA ALA A 10 26.76 -11.98 -27.48
C ALA A 10 26.24 -12.33 -26.08
N VAL A 11 27.04 -12.06 -25.03
CA VAL A 11 26.62 -12.21 -23.63
C VAL A 11 25.47 -11.26 -23.34
N ALA A 12 25.58 -9.96 -23.68
CA ALA A 12 24.47 -9.02 -23.48
C ALA A 12 23.20 -9.48 -24.19
N ALA A 13 23.28 -9.90 -25.46
CA ALA A 13 22.12 -10.41 -26.20
C ALA A 13 21.53 -11.68 -25.58
N HIS A 14 22.36 -12.56 -25.02
CA HIS A 14 21.92 -13.76 -24.30
C HIS A 14 21.28 -13.42 -22.94
N GLU A 15 21.82 -12.45 -22.21
CA GLU A 15 21.24 -11.98 -20.94
C GLU A 15 19.85 -11.33 -21.13
N PHE A 16 19.55 -10.75 -22.30
CA PHE A 16 18.21 -10.23 -22.65
C PHE A 16 17.33 -11.25 -23.41
N SER A 17 17.81 -12.48 -23.60
CA SER A 17 17.08 -13.53 -24.35
C SER A 17 15.94 -14.18 -23.56
N ASP A 18 15.91 -13.97 -22.24
CA ASP A 18 14.84 -14.32 -21.30
C ASP A 18 13.48 -13.64 -21.62
N ILE A 19 13.49 -12.54 -22.37
CA ILE A 19 12.29 -11.86 -22.91
C ILE A 19 11.94 -12.35 -24.34
N GLY A 20 12.77 -13.20 -24.93
CA GLY A 20 12.65 -13.65 -26.32
C GLY A 20 11.42 -14.52 -26.62
N ASP A 21 10.81 -15.15 -25.61
CA ASP A 21 9.55 -15.89 -25.77
C ASP A 21 8.33 -14.95 -25.68
N PRO A 22 7.56 -14.77 -26.78
CA PRO A 22 6.37 -13.93 -26.77
C PRO A 22 5.33 -14.34 -25.72
N GLN A 23 5.24 -15.63 -25.38
CA GLN A 23 4.29 -16.14 -24.40
C GLN A 23 4.67 -15.73 -22.98
N GLN A 24 5.95 -15.91 -22.61
CA GLN A 24 6.50 -15.46 -21.34
C GLN A 24 6.37 -13.95 -21.17
N THR A 25 6.75 -13.18 -22.19
CA THR A 25 6.64 -11.71 -22.17
C THR A 25 5.20 -11.26 -21.97
N THR A 26 4.25 -11.86 -22.68
CA THR A 26 2.81 -11.57 -22.51
C THR A 26 2.35 -11.85 -21.08
N ARG A 27 2.77 -12.98 -20.49
CA ARG A 27 2.41 -13.35 -19.11
C ARG A 27 2.95 -12.36 -18.09
N VAL A 28 4.21 -11.93 -18.24
CA VAL A 28 4.84 -10.95 -17.35
C VAL A 28 4.11 -9.61 -17.42
N VAL A 29 3.93 -9.08 -18.63
CA VAL A 29 3.27 -7.79 -18.85
C VAL A 29 1.84 -7.81 -18.31
N LEU A 30 1.09 -8.88 -18.58
CA LEU A 30 -0.29 -9.01 -18.11
C LEU A 30 -0.37 -9.07 -16.59
N ARG A 31 0.44 -9.92 -15.94
CA ARG A 31 0.42 -10.07 -14.47
C ARG A 31 0.89 -8.80 -13.76
N MET A 32 1.94 -8.15 -14.26
CA MET A 32 2.42 -6.87 -13.75
C MET A 32 1.39 -5.76 -13.95
N GLY A 33 0.74 -5.72 -15.12
CA GLY A 33 -0.35 -4.78 -15.43
C GLY A 33 -1.54 -4.97 -14.50
N VAL A 34 -1.99 -6.21 -14.29
CA VAL A 34 -3.06 -6.54 -13.34
C VAL A 34 -2.68 -6.11 -11.92
N ALA A 35 -1.46 -6.44 -11.47
CA ALA A 35 -0.98 -6.02 -10.15
C ALA A 35 -0.99 -4.49 -9.99
N ALA A 36 -0.49 -3.76 -10.99
CA ALA A 36 -0.47 -2.31 -11.01
C ALA A 36 -1.89 -1.71 -10.96
N LEU A 37 -2.81 -2.22 -11.77
CA LEU A 37 -4.19 -1.72 -11.83
C LEU A 37 -4.95 -1.97 -10.53
N LEU A 38 -4.84 -3.18 -9.97
CA LEU A 38 -5.53 -3.52 -8.73
C LEU A 38 -4.93 -2.77 -7.52
N GLY A 39 -3.61 -2.65 -7.45
CA GLY A 39 -2.93 -1.82 -6.45
C GLY A 39 -3.33 -0.35 -6.59
N GLY A 40 -3.36 0.16 -7.83
CA GLY A 40 -3.82 1.51 -8.13
C GLY A 40 -5.25 1.77 -7.69
N LEU A 41 -6.16 0.80 -7.86
CA LEU A 41 -7.55 0.93 -7.41
C LEU A 41 -7.65 1.10 -5.88
N LEU A 42 -6.92 0.30 -5.09
CA LEU A 42 -6.86 0.46 -3.64
C LEU A 42 -6.26 1.82 -3.27
N GLY A 43 -5.13 2.16 -3.90
CA GLY A 43 -4.40 3.39 -3.61
C GLY A 43 -5.15 4.65 -4.00
N TRP A 44 -5.98 4.62 -5.05
CA TRP A 44 -6.86 5.73 -5.43
C TRP A 44 -7.79 6.09 -4.28
N GLU A 45 -8.46 5.09 -3.72
CA GLU A 45 -9.40 5.34 -2.63
C GLU A 45 -8.68 5.83 -1.37
N ARG A 46 -7.48 5.29 -1.09
CA ARG A 46 -6.63 5.80 0.00
C ARG A 46 -6.21 7.25 -0.19
N GLU A 47 -5.84 7.63 -1.41
CA GLU A 47 -5.44 8.99 -1.76
C GLU A 47 -6.61 9.97 -1.62
N GLN A 48 -7.80 9.60 -2.12
CA GLN A 48 -9.02 10.39 -1.92
C GLN A 48 -9.39 10.54 -0.44
N ALA A 49 -9.14 9.52 0.37
CA ALA A 49 -9.35 9.55 1.81
C ALA A 49 -8.22 10.26 2.59
N GLY A 50 -7.28 10.91 1.91
CA GLY A 50 -6.18 11.68 2.49
C GLY A 50 -5.21 10.84 3.33
N LYS A 51 -5.03 9.56 2.99
CA LYS A 51 -4.13 8.66 3.73
C LYS A 51 -2.68 8.84 3.28
N ALA A 52 -1.75 8.47 4.16
CA ALA A 52 -0.32 8.67 3.96
C ALA A 52 0.28 7.89 2.77
N ALA A 53 -0.33 6.76 2.38
CA ALA A 53 0.02 6.02 1.18
C ALA A 53 -1.11 6.12 0.15
N GLY A 54 -0.77 6.64 -1.04
CA GLY A 54 -1.72 6.89 -2.13
C GLY A 54 -1.51 5.94 -3.31
N MET A 55 -2.02 6.32 -4.49
CA MET A 55 -2.06 5.46 -5.67
C MET A 55 -0.69 4.89 -6.05
N ARG A 56 0.32 5.77 -6.17
CA ARG A 56 1.68 5.37 -6.59
C ARG A 56 2.30 4.33 -5.66
N THR A 57 2.15 4.51 -4.35
CA THR A 57 2.69 3.58 -3.35
C THR A 57 2.06 2.20 -3.51
N HIS A 58 0.74 2.14 -3.62
CA HIS A 58 0.05 0.87 -3.77
C HIS A 58 0.35 0.18 -5.12
N MET A 59 0.45 0.92 -6.22
CA MET A 59 0.86 0.37 -7.52
C MET A 59 2.25 -0.27 -7.43
N LEU A 60 3.23 0.45 -6.90
CA LEU A 60 4.61 -0.04 -6.79
C LEU A 60 4.74 -1.24 -5.84
N VAL A 61 4.00 -1.25 -4.74
CA VAL A 61 3.98 -2.39 -3.80
C VAL A 61 3.40 -3.64 -4.45
N ALA A 62 2.26 -3.54 -5.14
CA ALA A 62 1.66 -4.68 -5.83
C ALA A 62 2.56 -5.19 -6.97
N MET A 63 3.13 -4.28 -7.77
CA MET A 63 4.06 -4.62 -8.84
C MET A 63 5.33 -5.28 -8.33
N GLY A 64 5.95 -4.74 -7.28
CA GLY A 64 7.16 -5.31 -6.69
C GLY A 64 6.93 -6.72 -6.14
N ALA A 65 5.81 -6.92 -5.45
CA ALA A 65 5.42 -8.24 -4.96
C ALA A 65 5.16 -9.24 -6.10
N ALA A 66 4.50 -8.81 -7.18
CA ALA A 66 4.30 -9.63 -8.38
C ALA A 66 5.64 -9.99 -9.05
N LEU A 67 6.55 -9.02 -9.14
CA LEU A 67 7.87 -9.20 -9.75
C LEU A 67 8.71 -10.23 -9.00
N PHE A 68 8.78 -10.17 -7.67
CA PHE A 68 9.52 -11.16 -6.89
C PHE A 68 9.03 -12.59 -7.12
N VAL A 69 7.70 -12.77 -7.23
CA VAL A 69 7.10 -14.07 -7.55
C VAL A 69 7.42 -14.50 -8.99
N LEU A 70 7.31 -13.59 -9.96
CA LEU A 70 7.57 -13.88 -11.36
C LEU A 70 9.02 -14.30 -11.59
N VAL A 71 9.99 -13.56 -11.03
CA VAL A 71 11.41 -13.88 -11.12
C VAL A 71 11.70 -15.25 -10.53
N ALA A 72 11.10 -15.57 -9.37
CA ALA A 72 11.23 -16.89 -8.76
C ALA A 72 10.69 -18.02 -9.66
N GLN A 73 9.52 -17.81 -10.28
CA GLN A 73 8.95 -18.79 -11.21
C GLN A 73 9.80 -18.98 -12.47
N GLN A 74 10.33 -17.89 -13.03
CA GLN A 74 11.18 -17.93 -14.22
C GLN A 74 12.53 -18.58 -13.96
N ALA A 75 13.08 -18.40 -12.76
CA ALA A 75 14.27 -19.09 -12.30
C ALA A 75 14.06 -20.60 -12.02
N GLY A 76 12.85 -21.13 -12.25
CA GLY A 76 12.54 -22.54 -12.06
C GLY A 76 12.49 -22.97 -10.59
N ILE A 77 12.30 -22.02 -9.66
CA ILE A 77 12.22 -22.32 -8.23
C ILE A 77 11.02 -23.25 -7.97
N ALA A 78 11.29 -24.38 -7.33
CA ALA A 78 10.28 -25.37 -7.03
C ALA A 78 9.14 -24.77 -6.19
N PRO A 79 7.89 -25.26 -6.32
CA PRO A 79 6.76 -24.73 -5.54
C PRO A 79 6.99 -24.72 -4.03
N ALA A 80 7.73 -25.71 -3.50
CA ALA A 80 8.09 -25.77 -2.09
C ALA A 80 8.99 -24.60 -1.67
N ASP A 81 9.92 -24.19 -2.54
CA ASP A 81 10.86 -23.10 -2.28
C ASP A 81 10.27 -21.71 -2.58
N ASN A 82 9.22 -21.62 -3.40
CA ASN A 82 8.43 -20.39 -3.58
C ASN A 82 7.84 -19.90 -2.26
N SER A 83 7.58 -20.79 -1.29
CA SER A 83 7.15 -20.39 0.05
C SER A 83 8.16 -19.47 0.75
N ARG A 84 9.47 -19.64 0.50
CA ARG A 84 10.53 -18.78 1.05
C ARG A 84 10.54 -17.40 0.43
N VAL A 85 10.32 -17.32 -0.88
CA VAL A 85 10.14 -16.03 -1.59
C VAL A 85 8.95 -15.29 -1.01
N LEU A 86 7.82 -15.98 -0.84
CA LEU A 86 6.62 -15.41 -0.22
C LEU A 86 6.87 -14.94 1.21
N GLN A 87 7.57 -15.73 2.03
CA GLN A 87 7.96 -15.33 3.39
C GLN A 87 8.80 -14.05 3.38
N GLY A 88 9.78 -13.96 2.47
CA GLY A 88 10.61 -12.77 2.30
C GLY A 88 9.78 -11.53 1.91
N VAL A 89 8.86 -11.67 0.96
CA VAL A 89 7.94 -10.59 0.56
C VAL A 89 7.06 -10.16 1.75
N ILE A 90 6.44 -11.10 2.46
CA ILE A 90 5.57 -10.80 3.61
C ILE A 90 6.35 -10.07 4.71
N ALA A 91 7.58 -10.50 5.00
CA ALA A 91 8.44 -9.87 5.99
C ALA A 91 8.85 -8.44 5.57
N GLY A 92 9.30 -8.26 4.32
CA GLY A 92 9.72 -6.95 3.80
C GLY A 92 8.58 -5.93 3.77
N ILE A 93 7.38 -6.35 3.39
CA ILE A 93 6.20 -5.49 3.40
C ILE A 93 5.75 -5.15 4.83
N GLY A 94 5.95 -6.06 5.79
CA GLY A 94 5.74 -5.79 7.21
C GLY A 94 6.55 -4.58 7.70
N PHE A 95 7.79 -4.44 7.24
CA PHE A 95 8.64 -3.29 7.54
C PHE A 95 8.08 -1.97 6.94
N LEU A 96 7.66 -1.99 5.67
CA LEU A 96 7.03 -0.82 5.04
C LEU A 96 5.74 -0.42 5.76
N GLY A 97 4.91 -1.40 6.13
CA GLY A 97 3.69 -1.18 6.89
C GLY A 97 3.96 -0.52 8.24
N ALA A 98 4.92 -1.05 9.00
CA ALA A 98 5.35 -0.47 10.28
C ALA A 98 5.82 0.98 10.13
N GLY A 99 6.54 1.31 9.05
CA GLY A 99 6.99 2.67 8.74
C GLY A 99 5.85 3.69 8.54
N THR A 100 4.62 3.24 8.27
CA THR A 100 3.44 4.12 8.17
C THR A 100 2.69 4.33 9.49
N ILE A 101 3.06 3.58 10.53
CA ILE A 101 2.42 3.67 11.84
C ILE A 101 3.14 4.73 12.67
N LEU A 102 2.41 5.77 13.07
CA LEU A 102 2.95 6.89 13.84
C LEU A 102 2.27 6.94 15.21
N LYS A 103 3.07 7.10 16.27
CA LYS A 103 2.58 7.37 17.63
C LYS A 103 2.47 8.89 17.81
N GLY A 104 1.27 9.39 18.12
CA GLY A 104 1.05 10.82 18.37
C GLY A 104 1.53 11.26 19.75
N ASP A 105 1.52 12.58 19.98
CA ASP A 105 2.02 13.22 21.22
C ASP A 105 1.22 12.85 22.49
N ALA A 106 -0.01 12.34 22.32
CA ALA A 106 -0.77 11.73 23.40
C ALA A 106 -0.52 10.21 23.38
N GLU A 107 -0.10 9.65 24.52
CA GLU A 107 0.34 8.25 24.67
C GLU A 107 -0.63 7.19 24.12
N SER A 108 -1.90 7.53 23.87
CA SER A 108 -2.96 6.62 23.41
C SER A 108 -3.40 6.76 21.94
N GLN A 109 -2.79 7.62 21.12
CA GLN A 109 -3.15 7.72 19.69
C GLN A 109 -2.10 7.11 18.76
N VAL A 110 -2.40 5.90 18.26
CA VAL A 110 -1.68 5.30 17.13
C VAL A 110 -2.43 5.63 15.83
N LYS A 111 -1.73 6.22 14.86
CA LYS A 111 -2.24 6.54 13.53
C LYS A 111 -1.59 5.63 12.48
N GLY A 112 -2.27 5.43 11.35
CA GLY A 112 -1.71 4.73 10.19
C GLY A 112 -1.95 3.22 10.16
N LEU A 113 -2.60 2.61 11.16
CA LEU A 113 -2.91 1.17 11.18
C LEU A 113 -3.62 0.68 9.90
N THR A 114 -4.66 1.39 9.44
CA THR A 114 -5.38 1.03 8.20
C THR A 114 -4.51 1.22 6.95
N THR A 115 -3.61 2.21 6.95
CA THR A 115 -2.66 2.41 5.85
C THR A 115 -1.67 1.25 5.80
N ALA A 116 -1.11 0.85 6.94
CA ALA A 116 -0.22 -0.30 7.06
C ALA A 116 -0.90 -1.59 6.58
N ALA A 117 -2.12 -1.86 7.06
CA ALA A 117 -2.91 -3.01 6.63
C ALA A 117 -3.24 -2.96 5.12
N GLY A 118 -3.52 -1.76 4.58
CA GLY A 118 -3.78 -1.56 3.16
C GLY A 118 -2.56 -1.87 2.30
N ILE A 119 -1.36 -1.40 2.69
CA ILE A 119 -0.10 -1.73 2.00
C ILE A 119 0.16 -3.23 2.04
N TRP A 120 -0.04 -3.84 3.21
CA TRP A 120 0.12 -5.28 3.39
C TRP A 120 -0.79 -6.09 2.46
N LEU A 121 -2.08 -5.75 2.42
CA LEU A 121 -3.04 -6.41 1.54
C LEU A 121 -2.73 -6.18 0.06
N THR A 122 -2.20 -5.01 -0.29
CA THR A 122 -1.80 -4.68 -1.66
C THR A 122 -0.65 -5.55 -2.15
N ALA A 123 0.32 -5.84 -1.29
CA ALA A 123 1.36 -6.79 -1.61
C ALA A 123 0.80 -8.20 -1.82
N ALA A 124 -0.15 -8.65 -0.98
CA ALA A 124 -0.81 -9.94 -1.15
C ALA A 124 -1.56 -10.04 -2.50
N ILE A 125 -2.23 -8.97 -2.94
CA ILE A 125 -2.85 -8.86 -4.27
C ILE A 125 -1.78 -8.98 -5.37
N GLY A 126 -0.65 -8.29 -5.20
CA GLY A 126 0.51 -8.39 -6.10
C GLY A 126 1.06 -9.81 -6.20
N VAL A 127 1.25 -10.50 -5.07
CA VAL A 127 1.67 -11.91 -5.04
C VAL A 127 0.68 -12.80 -5.79
N ALA A 128 -0.63 -12.63 -5.55
CA ALA A 128 -1.66 -13.40 -6.24
C ALA A 128 -1.62 -13.17 -7.77
N ALA A 129 -1.46 -11.92 -8.21
CA ALA A 129 -1.28 -11.61 -9.63
C ALA A 129 0.01 -12.22 -10.20
N GLY A 130 1.14 -12.10 -9.48
CA GLY A 130 2.43 -12.68 -9.87
C GLY A 130 2.38 -14.21 -10.03
N LEU A 131 1.61 -14.89 -9.18
CA LEU A 131 1.36 -16.34 -9.25
C LEU A 131 0.43 -16.75 -10.41
N GLY A 132 -0.19 -15.81 -11.12
CA GLY A 132 -1.22 -16.09 -12.12
C GLY A 132 -2.56 -16.49 -11.53
N ARG A 133 -2.91 -15.91 -10.38
CA ARG A 133 -4.21 -16.08 -9.71
C ARG A 133 -5.00 -14.78 -9.80
N GLU A 134 -5.23 -14.31 -11.03
CA GLU A 134 -5.84 -13.02 -11.33
C GLU A 134 -7.26 -12.92 -10.76
N SER A 135 -8.04 -14.01 -10.81
CA SER A 135 -9.37 -14.06 -10.19
C SER A 135 -9.32 -13.86 -8.67
N THR A 136 -8.36 -14.51 -7.99
CA THR A 136 -8.12 -14.33 -6.55
C THR A 136 -7.68 -12.89 -6.24
N ALA A 137 -6.79 -12.32 -7.06
CA ALA A 137 -6.33 -10.95 -6.91
C ALA A 137 -7.49 -9.94 -7.05
N ILE A 138 -8.34 -10.12 -8.06
CA ILE A 138 -9.53 -9.28 -8.30
C ILE A 138 -10.50 -9.40 -7.12
N LEU A 139 -10.84 -10.61 -6.69
CA LEU A 139 -11.75 -10.83 -5.58
C LEU A 139 -11.24 -10.19 -4.29
N GLY A 140 -9.95 -10.38 -3.96
CA GLY A 140 -9.32 -9.76 -2.81
C GLY A 140 -9.35 -8.23 -2.86
N THR A 141 -9.12 -7.65 -4.04
CA THR A 141 -9.20 -6.21 -4.29
C THR A 141 -10.61 -5.67 -4.08
N LEU A 142 -11.63 -6.35 -4.61
CA LEU A 142 -13.03 -5.95 -4.45
C LEU A 142 -13.44 -5.98 -2.98
N LEU A 143 -13.10 -7.05 -2.25
CA LEU A 143 -13.38 -7.15 -0.82
C LEU A 143 -12.65 -6.06 -0.03
N ALA A 144 -11.41 -5.74 -0.38
CA ALA A 144 -10.65 -4.65 0.23
C ALA A 144 -11.38 -3.31 0.06
N VAL A 145 -11.77 -2.98 -1.17
CA VAL A 145 -12.50 -1.74 -1.48
C VAL A 145 -13.82 -1.68 -0.70
N VAL A 146 -14.56 -2.79 -0.63
CA VAL A 146 -15.80 -2.87 0.17
C VAL A 146 -15.55 -2.54 1.63
N VAL A 147 -14.54 -3.14 2.27
CA VAL A 147 -14.21 -2.85 3.68
C VAL A 147 -13.87 -1.37 3.86
N LEU A 148 -13.10 -0.81 2.92
CA LEU A 148 -12.59 0.55 3.02
C LEU A 148 -13.65 1.61 2.71
N TRP A 149 -14.68 1.29 1.91
CA TRP A 149 -15.83 2.15 1.63
C TRP A 149 -16.97 2.00 2.63
N VAL A 150 -17.41 0.77 2.91
CA VAL A 150 -18.66 0.53 3.65
C VAL A 150 -18.53 0.94 5.11
N ILE A 151 -17.39 0.68 5.76
CA ILE A 151 -17.23 0.98 7.19
C ILE A 151 -17.35 2.49 7.47
N PRO A 152 -16.67 3.40 6.74
CA PRO A 152 -16.88 4.83 6.91
C PRO A 152 -18.32 5.29 6.68
N LEU A 153 -19.05 4.65 5.74
CA LEU A 153 -20.45 4.98 5.48
C LEU A 153 -21.34 4.58 6.66
N VAL A 154 -21.15 3.37 7.21
CA VAL A 154 -21.89 2.89 8.38
C VAL A 154 -21.63 3.78 9.60
N GLN A 155 -20.39 4.23 9.80
CA GLN A 155 -20.04 5.15 10.89
C GLN A 155 -20.72 6.52 10.77
N ARG A 156 -20.97 7.00 9.54
CA ARG A 156 -21.71 8.25 9.29
C ARG A 156 -23.21 8.08 9.47
N ALA A 157 -23.75 6.91 9.17
CA ALA A 157 -25.16 6.59 9.30
C ALA A 157 -25.56 6.21 10.75
N ALA A 158 -24.60 5.86 11.61
CA ALA A 158 -24.85 5.56 13.01
C ALA A 158 -25.46 6.80 13.72
N PRO A 159 -26.58 6.64 14.46
CA PRO A 159 -27.19 7.74 15.19
C PRO A 159 -26.15 8.40 16.10
N THR A 160 -26.03 9.73 15.97
CA THR A 160 -25.17 10.51 16.87
C THR A 160 -25.71 10.32 18.29
N ASP A 161 -24.89 9.75 19.18
CA ASP A 161 -25.24 9.59 20.60
C ASP A 161 -25.77 10.92 21.16
N PRO A 162 -27.04 10.98 21.58
CA PRO A 162 -27.66 12.18 22.14
C PRO A 162 -26.90 12.76 23.36
N GLY A 163 -25.99 12.00 23.98
CA GLY A 163 -25.21 12.40 25.15
C GLY A 163 -24.04 13.36 24.92
N GLN A 164 -23.60 13.61 23.68
CA GLN A 164 -22.38 14.39 23.40
C GLN A 164 -22.45 15.93 23.30
N PRO A 165 -23.60 16.65 23.34
CA PRO A 165 -23.59 18.11 23.36
C PRO A 165 -23.00 18.70 24.66
N ALA A 166 -23.22 18.05 25.80
CA ALA A 166 -22.87 18.58 27.11
C ALA A 166 -21.36 18.50 27.42
N ALA A 167 -20.70 17.43 26.98
CA ALA A 167 -19.26 17.24 27.20
C ALA A 167 -18.42 18.23 26.37
N ARG A 168 -18.82 18.50 25.12
CA ARG A 168 -18.17 19.48 24.24
C ARG A 168 -18.34 20.92 24.76
N ARG A 169 -19.54 21.28 25.25
CA ARG A 169 -19.80 22.56 25.93
C ARG A 169 -18.98 22.73 27.21
N LYS A 170 -18.85 21.68 28.04
CA LYS A 170 -18.01 21.71 29.25
C LYS A 170 -16.53 21.91 28.92
N ARG A 171 -15.99 21.25 27.88
CA ARG A 171 -14.61 21.44 27.42
C ARG A 171 -14.34 22.86 26.89
N LEU A 172 -15.26 23.39 26.09
CA LEU A 172 -15.19 24.77 25.58
C LEU A 172 -15.25 25.79 26.72
N ARG A 173 -16.20 25.64 27.66
CA ARG A 173 -16.29 26.50 28.86
C ARG A 173 -15.04 26.40 29.75
N ARG A 174 -14.43 25.23 29.89
CA ARG A 174 -13.15 25.08 30.62
C ARG A 174 -12.01 25.82 29.94
N LYS A 175 -11.91 25.78 28.60
CA LYS A 175 -10.91 26.55 27.83
C LYS A 175 -11.11 28.07 27.97
N THR A 176 -12.35 28.54 27.90
CA THR A 176 -12.66 29.98 28.09
C THR A 176 -12.39 30.45 29.53
N ARG A 177 -12.63 29.59 30.54
CA ARG A 177 -12.38 29.91 31.95
C ARG A 177 -10.92 29.78 32.37
N ALA A 178 -10.09 29.10 31.59
CA ALA A 178 -8.66 28.88 31.85
C ALA A 178 -7.75 29.99 31.29
N GLY A 179 -8.31 31.11 30.79
CA GLY A 179 -7.58 32.35 30.58
C GLY A 179 -6.37 32.26 29.64
N LEU A 180 -6.62 32.40 28.33
CA LEU A 180 -5.64 33.00 27.42
C LEU A 180 -6.18 34.38 27.04
N THR A 181 -5.99 35.32 27.98
CA THR A 181 -6.02 36.76 27.76
C THR A 181 -4.57 37.23 27.67
N THR A 182 -4.01 37.23 26.47
CA THR A 182 -2.82 38.00 26.04
C THR A 182 -3.03 38.13 24.53
N ASP A 183 -3.28 39.28 23.90
CA ASP A 183 -2.68 40.59 24.09
C ASP A 183 -3.69 41.71 23.85
N THR A 184 -3.61 42.75 24.67
CA THR A 184 -3.90 44.13 24.24
C THR A 184 -2.61 44.72 23.69
N PRO A 185 -2.53 45.17 22.43
CA PRO A 185 -1.48 46.08 22.02
C PRO A 185 -1.69 47.42 22.75
N GLN A 186 -0.79 47.73 23.68
CA GLN A 186 -0.59 49.10 24.14
C GLN A 186 0.11 49.85 23.01
N ASP A 187 -0.61 50.69 22.28
CA ASP A 187 -0.01 51.80 21.54
C ASP A 187 -0.66 53.10 22.02
N GLY A 188 0.09 53.83 22.84
CA GLY A 188 -0.19 55.19 23.23
C GLY A 188 1.05 56.05 22.95
N LEU A 189 0.79 57.21 22.32
CA LEU A 189 1.66 58.34 21.97
C LEU A 189 2.38 58.25 20.62
#